data_AF-A0A944CN97-F1
#
_entry.id   AF-A0A944CN97-F1
#
_cell.length_a   1.000
_cell.length_b   1.000
_cell.length_c   1.000
_cell.angle_alpha   90.00
_cell.angle_beta   90.00
_cell.angle_gamma   90.00
#
_symmetry.space_group_name_H-M   'P 1'
#
loop_
_entity.id
_entity.type
_entity.pdbx_description
1 polymer ?
#
loop_
_entity_poly.entity_id
_entity_poly.type
_entity_poly.pdbx_seq_one_letter_code
_entity_poly.pdbx_strand_id
1 'polypeptide(L)'
;MNISLQKLLLKMEEELMRAKSAESEAVQRERIHSIKTLCELVLDESPQHSRVIAAPVKQAAQQFVPSQPSIPQQQMPVNQPSPMIPQPKKLEMEDNSNGDSLFDF
;
A
#
# COMPACT_ATOMS: atom_id res chain seq x y z
N MET A 1 10.90 0.78 -0.51
CA MET A 1 12.38 0.77 -0.57
C MET A 1 12.82 -0.64 -0.23
N ASN A 2 13.35 -1.43 -1.17
CA ASN A 2 13.74 -2.82 -0.89
C ASN A 2 15.15 -2.84 -0.27
N ILE A 3 15.24 -2.68 1.04
CA ILE A 3 16.47 -2.91 1.79
C ILE A 3 16.48 -4.36 2.27
N SER A 4 17.56 -5.11 2.00
CA SER A 4 17.64 -6.49 2.48
C SER A 4 17.81 -6.51 4.00
N LEU A 5 17.21 -7.50 4.67
CA LEU A 5 17.39 -7.75 6.10
C LEU A 5 18.88 -7.78 6.49
N GLN A 6 19.72 -8.40 5.66
CA GLN A 6 21.16 -8.46 5.88
C GLN A 6 21.82 -7.08 5.94
N LYS A 7 21.38 -6.12 5.11
CA LYS A 7 21.89 -4.75 5.14
C LYS A 7 21.42 -3.99 6.39
N LEU A 8 20.23 -4.27 6.90
CA LEU A 8 19.74 -3.71 8.17
C LEU A 8 20.54 -4.24 9.36
N LEU A 9 20.80 -5.55 9.40
CA LEU A 9 21.61 -6.16 10.46
C LEU A 9 23.04 -5.59 10.49
N LEU A 10 23.69 -5.43 9.34
CA LEU A 10 25.00 -4.78 9.25
C LEU A 10 24.98 -3.33 9.78
N LYS A 11 23.89 -2.59 9.53
CA LYS A 11 23.74 -1.23 10.07
C LYS A 11 23.53 -1.23 11.58
N MET A 12 22.81 -2.20 12.14
CA MET A 12 22.68 -2.35 13.60
C MET A 12 24.04 -2.61 14.25
N GLU A 13 24.88 -3.46 13.66
CA GLU A 13 26.25 -3.72 14.14
C GLU A 13 27.10 -2.45 14.10
N GLU A 14 27.02 -1.66 13.03
CA GLU A 14 27.73 -0.38 12.90
C GLU A 14 27.29 0.62 13.99
N GLU A 15 25.98 0.81 14.18
CA GLU A 15 25.47 1.71 15.22
C GLU A 15 25.84 1.20 16.62
N LEU A 16 25.88 -0.12 16.85
CA LEU A 16 26.33 -0.69 18.11
C LEU A 16 27.81 -0.40 18.38
N MET A 17 28.67 -0.52 17.37
CA MET A 17 30.09 -0.13 17.50
C MET A 17 30.21 1.36 17.85
N ARG A 18 29.46 2.22 17.16
CA ARG A 18 29.43 3.68 17.41
C ARG A 18 28.91 4.01 18.81
N ALA A 19 27.92 3.29 19.32
CA ALA A 19 27.40 3.45 20.67
C ALA A 19 28.45 3.10 21.73
N LYS A 20 29.23 2.03 21.49
CA LYS A 20 30.30 1.60 22.40
C LYS A 20 31.49 2.55 22.42
N SER A 21 31.75 3.26 21.33
CA SER A 21 32.82 4.25 21.22
C SER A 21 32.36 5.69 21.48
N ALA A 22 31.14 5.90 21.96
CA ALA A 22 30.58 7.24 22.13
C ALA A 22 31.29 8.01 23.27
N GLU A 23 31.65 9.26 23.01
CA GLU A 23 32.34 10.13 23.96
C GLU A 23 31.42 10.76 25.01
N SER A 24 30.09 10.68 24.80
CA SER A 24 29.09 11.18 25.73
C SER A 24 27.86 10.29 25.77
N GLU A 25 27.16 10.32 26.90
CA GLU A 25 25.89 9.60 27.09
C GLU A 25 24.83 10.05 26.08
N ALA A 26 24.78 11.34 25.74
CA ALA A 26 23.83 11.87 24.76
C ALA A 26 24.02 11.20 23.38
N VAL A 27 25.27 11.12 22.90
CA VAL A 27 25.60 10.46 21.62
C VAL A 27 25.34 8.95 21.72
N GLN A 28 25.67 8.32 22.85
CA GLN A 28 25.38 6.91 23.07
C GLN A 28 23.87 6.63 22.94
N ARG A 29 23.02 7.44 23.61
CA ARG A 29 21.57 7.31 23.55
C ARG A 29 21.02 7.50 22.13
N GLU A 30 21.56 8.46 21.37
CA GLU A 30 21.20 8.65 19.96
C GLU A 30 21.45 7.37 19.14
N ARG A 31 22.63 6.75 19.30
CA ARG A 31 22.96 5.49 18.60
C ARG A 31 22.03 4.35 19.00
N ILE A 32 21.67 4.24 20.29
CA ILE A 32 20.69 3.26 20.76
C ILE A 32 19.31 3.50 20.15
N HIS A 33 18.87 4.75 20.01
CA HIS A 33 17.60 5.08 19.34
C HIS A 33 17.61 4.72 17.84
N SER A 34 18.74 4.91 17.16
CA SER A 34 18.92 4.43 15.78
C SER A 34 18.75 2.92 15.69
N ILE A 35 19.39 2.15 16.58
CA ILE A 35 19.24 0.68 16.63
C ILE A 35 17.78 0.28 16.88
N LYS A 36 17.09 0.92 17.84
CA LYS A 36 15.67 0.69 18.12
C LYS A 36 14.81 0.86 16.86
N THR A 37 15.02 1.96 16.14
CA THR A 37 14.28 2.26 14.90
C THR A 37 14.55 1.21 13.82
N LEU A 38 15.80 0.75 13.69
CA LEU A 38 16.14 -0.33 12.75
C LEU A 38 15.43 -1.64 13.11
N CYS A 39 15.31 -1.96 14.40
CA CYS A 39 14.58 -3.14 14.86
C CYS A 39 13.09 -3.02 14.56
N GLU A 40 12.49 -1.86 14.83
CA GLU A 40 11.09 -1.59 14.52
C GLU A 40 10.82 -1.74 13.02
N LEU A 41 11.68 -1.20 12.16
CA LEU A 41 11.56 -1.36 10.70
C LEU A 41 11.58 -2.83 10.25
N VAL A 42 12.43 -3.66 10.85
CA VAL A 42 12.50 -5.10 10.53
C VAL A 42 11.23 -5.83 10.98
N LEU A 43 10.65 -5.43 12.10
CA LEU A 43 9.45 -6.07 12.66
C LEU A 43 8.17 -5.60 11.97
N ASP A 44 8.13 -4.34 11.53
CA ASP A 44 7.00 -3.74 10.80
C ASP A 44 6.90 -4.25 9.36
N GLU A 45 8.03 -4.64 8.74
CA GLU A 45 8.08 -5.37 7.46
C GLU A 45 7.58 -6.82 7.64
N SER A 46 6.31 -6.95 8.01
CA SER A 46 5.59 -8.21 8.03
C SER A 46 5.57 -8.85 6.63
N PRO A 47 5.65 -10.19 6.50
CA PRO A 47 5.87 -10.90 5.23
C PRO A 47 4.78 -10.72 4.15
N GLN A 48 3.76 -9.89 4.41
CA GLN A 48 2.69 -9.59 3.46
C GLN A 48 3.13 -8.73 2.27
N HIS A 49 4.26 -8.00 2.37
CA HIS A 49 4.81 -7.24 1.24
C HIS A 49 5.59 -8.09 0.21
N SER A 50 5.81 -9.38 0.52
CA SER A 50 6.35 -10.37 -0.41
C SER A 50 5.27 -11.22 -1.09
N ARG A 51 4.00 -10.76 -1.12
CA ARG A 51 2.95 -11.40 -1.91
C ARG A 51 3.33 -11.34 -3.40
N VAL A 52 3.99 -12.41 -3.81
CA VAL A 52 3.87 -13.14 -5.07
C VAL A 52 3.48 -12.23 -6.22
N ILE A 53 4.45 -11.91 -7.09
CA ILE A 53 4.15 -11.62 -8.48
C ILE A 53 3.31 -12.79 -8.97
N ALA A 54 1.99 -12.59 -9.00
CA ALA A 54 1.05 -13.56 -9.52
C ALA A 54 1.51 -13.83 -10.95
N ALA A 55 2.06 -15.03 -11.18
CA ALA A 55 2.27 -15.51 -12.53
C ALA A 55 0.93 -15.32 -13.28
N PRO A 56 0.92 -14.75 -14.48
CA PRO A 56 -0.30 -14.68 -15.25
C PRO A 56 -0.70 -16.14 -15.52
N VAL A 57 -1.72 -16.59 -14.80
CA VAL A 57 -2.43 -17.83 -15.12
C VAL A 57 -2.89 -17.64 -16.56
N LYS A 58 -2.24 -18.34 -17.49
CA LYS A 58 -2.72 -18.46 -18.86
C LYS A 58 -4.08 -19.12 -18.76
N GLN A 59 -5.13 -18.32 -18.67
CA GLN A 59 -6.49 -18.77 -18.90
C GLN A 59 -6.49 -19.29 -20.34
N ALA A 60 -6.43 -20.61 -20.48
CA ALA A 60 -6.76 -21.26 -21.74
C ALA A 60 -8.20 -20.86 -22.04
N ALA A 61 -8.37 -19.88 -22.92
CA ALA A 61 -9.65 -19.54 -23.50
C ALA A 61 -10.17 -20.80 -24.20
N GLN A 62 -11.06 -21.52 -23.53
CA GLN A 62 -11.83 -22.58 -24.15
C GLN A 62 -12.60 -21.92 -25.30
N GLN A 63 -12.32 -22.36 -26.53
CA GLN A 63 -13.07 -21.96 -27.71
C GLN A 63 -14.52 -22.40 -27.51
N PHE A 64 -15.35 -21.44 -27.13
CA PHE A 64 -16.79 -21.64 -27.11
C PHE A 64 -17.25 -21.62 -28.57
N VAL A 65 -17.66 -22.78 -29.07
CA VAL A 65 -18.34 -22.90 -30.37
C VAL A 65 -19.82 -22.61 -30.11
N PRO A 66 -20.39 -21.49 -30.56
CA PRO A 66 -21.83 -21.30 -30.44
C PRO A 66 -22.52 -22.16 -31.50
N SER A 67 -23.17 -23.24 -31.07
CA SER A 67 -24.18 -23.91 -31.87
C SER A 67 -25.36 -22.95 -32.07
N GLN A 68 -25.62 -22.56 -33.32
CA GLN A 68 -26.85 -21.87 -33.71
C GLN A 68 -28.01 -22.87 -33.70
N PRO A 69 -29.09 -22.59 -32.95
CA PRO A 69 -30.42 -23.01 -33.36
C PRO A 69 -31.11 -21.87 -34.10
N SER A 70 -31.37 -22.10 -35.39
CA SER A 70 -32.27 -21.32 -36.21
C SER A 70 -33.70 -21.48 -35.71
N ILE A 71 -34.31 -20.38 -35.22
CA ILE A 71 -35.74 -20.31 -34.95
C ILE A 71 -36.31 -19.12 -35.74
N PRO A 72 -37.21 -19.35 -36.72
CA PRO A 72 -37.83 -18.28 -37.48
C PRO A 72 -38.91 -17.56 -36.66
N GLN A 73 -38.66 -16.27 -36.45
CA GLN A 73 -39.59 -15.14 -36.55
C GLN A 73 -41.08 -15.43 -36.29
N GLN A 74 -41.56 -15.10 -35.07
CA GLN A 74 -42.96 -14.73 -34.83
C GLN A 74 -43.05 -13.49 -33.92
N GLN A 75 -43.50 -12.42 -34.58
CA GLN A 75 -44.25 -11.23 -34.15
C GLN A 75 -44.71 -11.12 -32.67
N MET A 76 -44.39 -9.98 -32.03
CA MET A 76 -45.31 -8.95 -31.48
C MET A 76 -44.63 -8.10 -30.39
N PRO A 77 -45.03 -6.82 -30.19
CA PRO A 77 -44.22 -5.79 -29.54
C PRO A 77 -44.66 -5.46 -28.10
N VAL A 78 -43.90 -4.54 -27.47
CA VAL A 78 -44.33 -3.44 -26.57
C VAL A 78 -43.68 -3.39 -25.17
N ASN A 79 -43.12 -2.19 -24.88
CA ASN A 79 -42.87 -1.50 -23.60
C ASN A 79 -42.03 -2.20 -22.52
N GLN A 80 -41.07 -1.57 -21.83
CA GLN A 80 -40.93 -0.15 -21.49
C GLN A 80 -39.50 0.10 -20.97
N PRO A 81 -38.89 1.25 -21.25
CA PRO A 81 -37.61 1.66 -20.66
C PRO A 81 -37.86 2.54 -19.42
N SER A 82 -36.94 2.55 -18.44
CA SER A 82 -36.69 3.75 -17.62
C SER A 82 -35.31 3.75 -16.96
N PRO A 83 -34.72 4.94 -16.79
CA PRO A 83 -33.28 5.16 -16.99
C PRO A 83 -32.59 5.82 -15.76
N MET A 84 -31.28 6.06 -15.87
CA MET A 84 -30.52 7.28 -15.48
C MET A 84 -30.81 7.94 -14.10
N ILE A 85 -29.90 8.47 -13.28
CA ILE A 85 -28.49 8.91 -13.39
C ILE A 85 -28.06 9.42 -11.98
N PRO A 86 -26.76 9.51 -11.69
CA PRO A 86 -26.17 9.92 -10.41
C PRO A 86 -26.01 11.44 -10.27
N GLN A 87 -25.86 11.96 -9.03
CA GLN A 87 -25.05 13.17 -8.81
C GLN A 87 -24.44 13.26 -7.39
N PRO A 88 -23.17 13.69 -7.28
CA PRO A 88 -22.42 13.80 -6.04
C PRO A 88 -22.56 15.20 -5.44
N LYS A 89 -22.81 15.31 -4.13
CA LYS A 89 -22.65 16.58 -3.42
C LYS A 89 -21.22 16.64 -2.86
N LYS A 90 -20.43 17.55 -3.44
CA LYS A 90 -19.12 17.97 -2.94
C LYS A 90 -19.29 18.49 -1.51
N LEU A 91 -18.48 17.96 -0.59
CA LEU A 91 -18.34 18.51 0.75
C LEU A 91 -17.42 19.73 0.66
N GLU A 92 -17.94 20.89 1.06
CA GLU A 92 -17.18 22.13 1.20
C GLU A 92 -16.31 22.01 2.46
N MET A 93 -14.98 22.13 2.31
CA MET A 93 -14.06 22.25 3.44
C MET A 93 -13.88 23.75 3.73
N GLU A 94 -14.31 24.18 4.90
CA GLU A 94 -14.04 25.51 5.44
C GLU A 94 -12.55 25.60 5.79
N ASP A 95 -11.82 26.35 4.96
CA ASP A 95 -10.45 26.80 5.15
C ASP A 95 -10.38 27.75 6.35
N ASN A 96 -10.25 27.19 7.55
CA ASN A 96 -10.04 27.96 8.77
C ASN A 96 -8.82 27.47 9.54
N SER A 97 -7.70 28.07 9.14
CA SER A 97 -6.61 28.52 10.01
C SER A 97 -5.45 27.57 10.25
N ASN A 98 -4.45 27.78 9.40
CA ASN A 98 -3.04 27.64 9.69
C ASN A 98 -2.65 28.22 11.07
N GLY A 99 -1.97 27.41 11.89
CA GLY A 99 -0.69 27.80 12.47
C GLY A 99 -0.69 28.58 13.78
N ASP A 100 -1.03 27.91 14.89
CA ASP A 100 -0.36 28.24 16.15
C ASP A 100 0.84 27.30 16.34
N SER A 101 2.02 27.89 16.49
CA SER A 101 3.28 27.30 16.06
C SER A 101 3.91 26.37 17.09
N LEU A 102 4.59 25.36 16.55
CA LEU A 102 5.14 24.15 17.14
C LEU A 102 6.39 24.33 18.04
N PHE A 103 6.63 25.47 18.68
CA PHE A 103 7.80 25.62 19.58
C PHE A 103 7.55 26.63 20.70
N ASP A 104 7.22 26.13 21.89
CA ASP A 104 7.37 26.85 23.16
C ASP A 104 8.69 26.36 23.79
N PHE A 105 9.72 27.22 23.83
CA PHE A 105 11.07 26.92 24.35
C PHE A 105 11.23 27.42 25.78
#